data_AF-A0A7W6K265-F1
#
_entry.id   AF-A0A7W6K265-F1
#
_cell.length_a   1.000
_cell.length_b   1.000
_cell.length_c   1.000
_cell.angle_alpha   90.00
_cell.angle_beta   90.00
_cell.angle_gamma   90.00
#
_symmetry.space_group_name_H-M   'P 1'
#
loop_
_entity.id
_entity.type
_entity.pdbx_description
1 polymer ?
#
loop_
_entity_poly.entity_id
_entity_poly.type
_entity_poly.pdbx_seq_one_letter_code
_entity_poly.pdbx_strand_id
1 'polypeptide(L)'
;MQFINNLRGVAILLIVFTHAISAVPQPGDVGYFLDYVLGNGTVVFMFIAGYLFSSTLDGYEYGPYLKNKFLSVILPYIFIATPAILTYLIGIKNGHGWIDLEWLRHNFNPVVQYFYILAMGAALGPLWFIPMVVLYFIASPAFKFITRSNLLIPAILLTTIIAFIVGRPPGNSNPLQSFVFYLPSYLLGIASHVHLQTLLKLKPISGWLLAGYLAIYIIFYFTVYDTTMVDGATSTMLFYLPLTVLLTVFFAQYLDRRNAILDMFARLSFFIFFIHGYFSALERAVLRRAGLITAIENPFIEVIVIIATFLAIIVMSLAVYVVLKLITRDKSRYIIGG
;
A
#
# COMPACT_ATOMS: atom_id res chain seq x y z
N MET A 1 -8.14 9.18 18.73
CA MET A 1 -7.76 8.62 17.42
C MET A 1 -6.40 9.16 16.92
N GLN A 2 -5.54 9.75 17.76
CA GLN A 2 -4.25 10.24 17.24
C GLN A 2 -3.32 9.08 16.87
N PHE A 3 -3.38 7.99 17.62
CA PHE A 3 -2.62 6.78 17.32
C PHE A 3 -2.89 6.20 15.92
N ILE A 4 -4.14 6.15 15.44
CA ILE A 4 -4.45 5.61 14.10
C ILE A 4 -3.98 6.55 13.00
N ASN A 5 -4.05 7.87 13.24
CA ASN A 5 -3.49 8.87 12.33
C ASN A 5 -1.97 8.75 12.24
N ASN A 6 -1.29 8.57 13.38
CA ASN A 6 0.15 8.33 13.41
C ASN A 6 0.52 7.01 12.72
N LEU A 7 -0.26 5.95 12.91
CA LEU A 7 -0.07 4.67 12.22
C LEU A 7 -0.21 4.83 10.70
N ARG A 8 -1.18 5.62 10.23
CA ARG A 8 -1.33 5.99 8.82
C ARG A 8 -0.10 6.74 8.29
N GLY A 9 0.46 7.66 9.08
CA GLY A 9 1.69 8.36 8.73
C GLY A 9 2.89 7.42 8.57
N VAL A 10 3.03 6.43 9.45
CA VAL A 10 4.07 5.40 9.32
C VAL A 10 3.81 4.47 8.13
N ALA A 11 2.55 4.05 7.92
CA ALA A 11 2.20 3.14 6.84
C ALA A 11 2.56 3.68 5.45
N ILE A 12 2.35 4.98 5.18
CA ILE A 12 2.76 5.55 3.89
C ILE A 12 4.29 5.59 3.74
N LEU A 13 5.03 5.87 4.82
CA LEU A 13 6.49 5.82 4.78
C LEU A 13 6.99 4.40 4.50
N LEU A 14 6.36 3.38 5.09
CA LEU A 14 6.67 1.98 4.80
C LEU A 14 6.41 1.62 3.34
N ILE A 15 5.28 2.04 2.75
CA ILE A 15 5.01 1.82 1.32
C ILE A 15 6.06 2.48 0.43
N VAL A 16 6.48 3.71 0.74
CA VAL A 16 7.53 4.38 -0.04
C VAL A 16 8.88 3.67 0.15
N PHE A 17 9.17 3.16 1.34
CA PHE A 17 10.39 2.41 1.63
C PHE A 17 10.48 1.12 0.82
N THR A 18 9.40 0.34 0.72
CA THR A 18 9.39 -0.89 -0.10
C THR A 18 9.56 -0.58 -1.59
N HIS A 19 8.99 0.55 -2.05
CA HIS A 19 9.21 1.03 -3.41
C HIS A 19 10.61 1.62 -3.64
N ALA A 20 11.33 2.01 -2.58
CA ALA A 20 12.74 2.38 -2.65
C ALA A 20 13.63 1.13 -2.76
N ILE A 21 13.36 0.08 -1.98
CA ILE A 21 14.05 -1.22 -2.11
C ILE A 21 13.87 -1.74 -3.53
N SER A 22 12.62 -1.83 -4.02
CA SER A 22 12.37 -2.34 -5.36
C SER A 22 12.92 -1.43 -6.47
N ALA A 23 13.19 -0.14 -6.21
CA ALA A 23 13.84 0.75 -7.18
C ALA A 23 15.33 0.44 -7.37
N VAL A 24 15.99 -0.15 -6.36
CA VAL A 24 17.32 -0.74 -6.52
C VAL A 24 17.23 -1.86 -7.56
N PRO A 25 17.95 -1.80 -8.69
CA PRO A 25 17.71 -2.73 -9.81
C PRO A 25 17.95 -4.20 -9.48
N GLN A 26 18.93 -4.46 -8.61
CA GLN A 26 19.27 -5.77 -8.07
C GLN A 26 19.66 -5.58 -6.59
N PRO A 27 18.70 -5.67 -5.64
CA PRO A 27 19.04 -5.71 -4.23
C PRO A 27 19.86 -6.98 -3.93
N GLY A 28 20.76 -6.87 -2.95
CA GLY A 28 21.41 -8.00 -2.31
C GLY A 28 20.55 -8.56 -1.17
N ASP A 29 21.16 -9.40 -0.33
CA ASP A 29 20.44 -10.13 0.73
C ASP A 29 19.76 -9.22 1.75
N VAL A 30 20.33 -8.04 2.03
CA VAL A 30 19.72 -7.10 2.97
C VAL A 30 18.46 -6.49 2.38
N GLY A 31 18.46 -6.16 1.09
CA GLY A 31 17.28 -5.66 0.40
C GLY A 31 16.17 -6.71 0.36
N TYR A 32 16.49 -7.98 0.08
CA TYR A 32 15.51 -9.07 0.14
C TYR A 32 14.95 -9.28 1.55
N PHE A 33 15.80 -9.27 2.57
CA PHE A 33 15.35 -9.35 3.96
C PHE A 33 14.42 -8.18 4.34
N LEU A 34 14.78 -6.95 3.96
CA LEU A 34 13.97 -5.77 4.24
C LEU A 34 12.64 -5.80 3.47
N ASP A 35 12.63 -6.28 2.22
CA ASP A 35 11.40 -6.46 1.45
C ASP A 35 10.53 -7.57 2.04
N TYR A 36 11.11 -8.66 2.56
CA TYR A 36 10.35 -9.66 3.29
C TYR A 36 9.68 -9.05 4.54
N VAL A 37 10.47 -8.36 5.37
CA VAL A 37 10.00 -7.83 6.66
C VAL A 37 9.01 -6.67 6.48
N LEU A 38 9.16 -5.83 5.46
CA LEU A 38 8.42 -4.57 5.29
C LEU A 38 7.54 -4.51 4.02
N GLY A 39 7.73 -5.42 3.06
CA GLY A 39 7.13 -5.44 1.71
C GLY A 39 5.61 -5.59 1.65
N ASN A 40 4.98 -6.10 2.71
CA ASN A 40 3.53 -6.26 2.77
C ASN A 40 2.82 -5.08 3.46
N GLY A 41 3.40 -3.87 3.38
CA GLY A 41 2.79 -2.64 3.88
C GLY A 41 1.35 -2.39 3.41
N THR A 42 0.94 -2.93 2.26
CA THR A 42 -0.47 -2.86 1.80
C THR A 42 -1.44 -3.51 2.78
N VAL A 43 -1.06 -4.57 3.49
CA VAL A 43 -1.90 -5.19 4.54
C VAL A 43 -2.18 -4.15 5.64
N VAL A 44 -1.15 -3.44 6.11
CA VAL A 44 -1.29 -2.35 7.08
C VAL A 44 -2.21 -1.24 6.54
N PHE A 45 -2.03 -0.86 5.28
CA PHE A 45 -2.84 0.18 4.65
C PHE A 45 -4.33 -0.22 4.52
N MET A 46 -4.61 -1.47 4.16
CA MET A 46 -5.97 -2.01 4.06
C MET A 46 -6.62 -2.18 5.43
N PHE A 47 -5.85 -2.58 6.45
CA PHE A 47 -6.30 -2.58 7.83
C PHE A 47 -6.72 -1.18 8.29
N ILE A 48 -5.88 -0.16 8.06
CA ILE A 48 -6.20 1.23 8.41
C ILE A 48 -7.46 1.70 7.67
N ALA A 49 -7.61 1.35 6.38
CA ALA A 49 -8.78 1.71 5.60
C ALA A 49 -10.07 1.14 6.20
N GLY A 50 -10.06 -0.13 6.62
CA GLY A 50 -11.20 -0.77 7.29
C GLY A 50 -11.51 -0.16 8.66
N TYR A 51 -10.46 0.12 9.46
CA TYR A 51 -10.60 0.80 10.74
C TYR A 51 -11.27 2.17 10.59
N LEU A 52 -10.77 3.00 9.66
CA LEU A 52 -11.30 4.33 9.39
C LEU A 52 -12.72 4.28 8.84
N PHE A 53 -13.01 3.32 7.95
CA PHE A 53 -14.38 3.10 7.47
C PHE A 53 -15.34 2.86 8.63
N SER A 54 -15.02 1.91 9.51
CA SER A 54 -15.82 1.59 10.71
C SER A 54 -16.03 2.82 11.60
N SER A 55 -15.00 3.64 11.80
CA SER A 55 -15.07 4.87 12.61
C SER A 55 -15.96 5.98 12.04
N THR A 56 -16.36 5.88 10.78
CA THR A 56 -17.20 6.88 10.08
C THR A 56 -18.60 6.37 9.76
N LEU A 57 -18.96 5.17 10.25
CA LEU A 57 -20.23 4.51 9.90
C LEU A 57 -21.49 5.25 10.36
N ASP A 58 -21.40 6.04 11.43
CA ASP A 58 -22.56 6.75 11.98
C ASP A 58 -23.08 7.86 11.05
N GLY A 59 -22.22 8.39 10.18
CA GLY A 59 -22.59 9.35 9.12
C GLY A 59 -22.58 8.75 7.71
N TYR A 60 -22.56 7.43 7.58
CA TYR A 60 -22.37 6.78 6.28
C TYR A 60 -23.67 6.73 5.46
N GLU A 61 -23.60 7.34 4.28
CA GLU A 61 -24.57 7.22 3.18
C GLU A 61 -23.84 6.83 1.88
N TYR A 62 -24.35 5.84 1.16
CA TYR A 62 -23.63 5.23 0.02
C TYR A 62 -23.35 6.21 -1.12
N GLY A 63 -24.34 7.00 -1.54
CA GLY A 63 -24.19 7.97 -2.63
C GLY A 63 -23.13 9.05 -2.33
N PRO A 64 -23.26 9.81 -1.23
CA PRO A 64 -22.25 10.78 -0.79
C PRO A 64 -20.87 10.16 -0.57
N TYR A 65 -20.81 8.95 -0.01
CA TYR A 65 -19.56 8.22 0.17
C TYR A 65 -18.86 7.96 -1.17
N LEU A 66 -19.57 7.38 -2.16
CA LEU A 66 -19.00 7.11 -3.47
C LEU A 66 -18.59 8.39 -4.20
N LYS A 67 -19.40 9.45 -4.14
CA LYS A 67 -19.05 10.75 -4.73
C LYS A 67 -17.73 11.29 -4.13
N ASN A 68 -17.59 11.21 -2.82
CA ASN A 68 -16.37 11.64 -2.14
C ASN A 68 -15.17 10.79 -2.55
N LYS A 69 -15.32 9.46 -2.66
CA LYS A 69 -14.23 8.57 -3.13
C LYS A 69 -13.88 8.79 -4.59
N PHE A 70 -14.86 9.08 -5.45
CA PHE A 70 -14.60 9.44 -6.83
C PHE A 70 -13.73 10.70 -6.91
N LEU A 71 -14.12 11.78 -6.21
CA LEU A 71 -13.40 13.05 -6.24
C LEU A 71 -12.03 13.00 -5.56
N SER A 72 -11.87 12.21 -4.49
CA SER A 72 -10.65 12.17 -3.67
C SER A 72 -9.66 11.08 -4.07
N VAL A 73 -10.08 10.05 -4.80
CA VAL A 73 -9.24 8.90 -5.15
C VAL A 73 -9.25 8.62 -6.66
N ILE A 74 -10.42 8.42 -7.26
CA ILE A 74 -10.52 7.98 -8.66
C ILE A 74 -10.11 9.11 -9.62
N LEU A 75 -10.54 10.34 -9.38
CA LEU A 75 -10.20 11.47 -10.23
C LEU A 75 -8.70 11.81 -10.19
N PRO A 76 -8.05 11.94 -9.01
CA PRO A 76 -6.59 12.06 -8.93
C PRO A 76 -5.87 10.89 -9.60
N TYR A 77 -6.36 9.66 -9.42
CA TYR A 77 -5.79 8.49 -10.07
C TYR A 77 -5.79 8.62 -11.59
N ILE A 78 -6.91 8.98 -12.22
CA ILE A 78 -7.00 9.17 -13.67
C ILE A 78 -6.01 10.24 -14.13
N PHE A 79 -5.96 11.38 -13.44
CA PHE A 79 -5.06 12.48 -13.78
C PHE A 79 -3.58 12.08 -13.68
N ILE A 80 -3.20 11.39 -12.60
CA ILE A 80 -1.82 10.96 -12.35
C ILE A 80 -1.41 9.79 -13.24
N ALA A 81 -2.31 8.85 -13.53
CA ALA A 81 -2.03 7.69 -14.37
C ALA A 81 -1.90 8.09 -15.85
N THR A 82 -2.65 9.09 -16.31
CA THR A 82 -2.72 9.45 -17.74
C THR A 82 -1.34 9.71 -18.36
N PRO A 83 -0.46 10.57 -17.80
CA PRO A 83 0.87 10.80 -18.38
C PRO A 83 1.70 9.51 -18.49
N ALA A 84 1.67 8.65 -17.46
CA ALA A 84 2.35 7.36 -17.49
C ALA A 84 1.77 6.43 -18.56
N ILE A 85 0.44 6.36 -18.71
CA ILE A 85 -0.22 5.56 -19.75
C ILE A 85 0.21 6.04 -21.15
N LEU A 86 0.25 7.35 -21.37
CA LEU A 86 0.65 7.93 -22.65
C LEU A 86 2.05 7.47 -23.08
N THR A 87 3.00 7.27 -22.14
CA THR A 87 4.34 6.76 -22.47
C THR A 87 4.31 5.37 -23.11
N TYR A 88 3.33 4.52 -22.77
CA TYR A 88 3.14 3.22 -23.40
C TYR A 88 2.49 3.36 -24.78
N LEU A 89 1.51 4.25 -24.91
CA LEU A 89 0.76 4.44 -26.17
C LEU A 89 1.62 5.06 -27.27
N ILE A 90 2.52 5.99 -26.93
CA ILE A 90 3.41 6.66 -27.89
C ILE A 90 4.76 5.92 -28.09
N GLY A 91 4.92 4.74 -27.50
CA GLY A 91 6.10 3.89 -27.73
C GLY A 91 7.38 4.28 -26.99
N ILE A 92 7.33 5.22 -26.03
CA ILE A 92 8.49 5.52 -25.16
C ILE A 92 8.78 4.32 -24.25
N LYS A 93 7.73 3.69 -23.71
CA LYS A 93 7.84 2.50 -22.88
C LYS A 93 7.32 1.28 -23.64
N ASN A 94 8.22 0.34 -23.92
CA ASN A 94 7.94 -0.85 -24.73
C ASN A 94 7.91 -2.17 -23.95
N GLY A 95 8.12 -2.12 -22.62
CA GLY A 95 8.04 -3.29 -21.74
C GLY A 95 7.09 -3.07 -20.58
N HIS A 96 6.39 -4.15 -20.20
CA HIS A 96 5.61 -4.23 -18.98
C HIS A 96 5.94 -5.54 -18.26
N GLY A 97 5.88 -5.55 -16.92
CA GLY A 97 6.24 -6.73 -16.13
C GLY A 97 5.24 -7.90 -16.20
N TRP A 98 4.11 -7.75 -16.91
CA TRP A 98 3.07 -8.78 -17.00
C TRP A 98 2.02 -8.54 -18.10
N ILE A 99 1.94 -7.33 -18.68
CA ILE A 99 1.07 -7.07 -19.83
C ILE A 99 1.86 -7.36 -21.09
N ASP A 100 1.29 -8.15 -21.99
CA ASP A 100 1.77 -8.25 -23.37
C ASP A 100 1.35 -6.98 -24.14
N LEU A 101 2.30 -6.03 -24.24
CA LEU A 101 2.07 -4.77 -24.92
C LEU A 101 2.00 -4.93 -26.45
N GLU A 102 2.62 -5.97 -27.01
CA GLU A 102 2.56 -6.22 -28.45
C GLU A 102 1.16 -6.72 -28.83
N TRP A 103 0.65 -7.71 -28.09
CA TRP A 103 -0.73 -8.17 -28.24
C TRP A 103 -1.73 -7.02 -28.03
N LEU A 104 -1.55 -6.22 -26.98
CA LEU A 104 -2.45 -5.11 -26.67
C LEU A 104 -2.46 -4.06 -27.79
N ARG A 105 -1.29 -3.74 -28.37
CA ARG A 105 -1.15 -2.80 -29.49
C ARG A 105 -1.71 -3.34 -30.80
N HIS A 106 -1.54 -4.63 -31.06
CA HIS A 106 -1.99 -5.27 -32.30
C HIS A 106 -3.51 -5.44 -32.34
N ASN A 107 -4.13 -5.79 -31.20
CA ASN A 107 -5.55 -6.17 -31.16
C ASN A 107 -6.51 -5.01 -30.84
N PHE A 108 -6.02 -3.90 -30.28
CA PHE A 108 -6.88 -2.83 -29.77
C PHE A 108 -6.43 -1.43 -30.18
N ASN A 109 -7.40 -0.54 -30.39
CA ASN A 109 -7.13 0.87 -30.63
C ASN A 109 -6.63 1.57 -29.33
N PRO A 110 -5.94 2.73 -29.44
CA PRO A 110 -5.35 3.41 -28.28
C PRO A 110 -6.32 3.75 -27.14
N VAL A 111 -7.62 3.95 -27.44
CA VAL A 111 -8.64 4.24 -26.41
C VAL A 111 -8.88 3.02 -25.55
N VAL A 112 -9.03 1.84 -26.15
CA VAL A 112 -9.20 0.58 -25.41
C VAL A 112 -7.92 0.24 -24.64
N GLN A 113 -6.74 0.46 -25.22
CA GLN A 113 -5.46 0.27 -24.51
C GLN A 113 -5.37 1.18 -23.28
N TYR A 114 -5.76 2.45 -23.41
CA TYR A 114 -5.79 3.40 -22.29
C TYR A 114 -6.67 2.90 -21.15
N PHE A 115 -7.92 2.53 -21.45
CA PHE A 115 -8.86 2.05 -20.43
C PHE A 115 -8.45 0.70 -19.85
N TYR A 116 -7.82 -0.18 -20.64
CA TYR A 116 -7.28 -1.44 -20.14
C TYR A 116 -6.18 -1.20 -19.09
N ILE A 117 -5.16 -0.39 -19.43
CA ILE A 117 -4.05 -0.09 -18.50
C ILE A 117 -4.58 0.64 -17.26
N LEU A 118 -5.55 1.55 -17.43
CA LEU A 118 -6.20 2.27 -16.33
C LEU A 118 -7.04 1.34 -15.44
N ALA A 119 -7.83 0.44 -16.01
CA ALA A 119 -8.66 -0.50 -15.25
C ALA A 119 -7.82 -1.51 -14.45
N MET A 120 -6.65 -1.86 -14.96
CA MET A 120 -5.73 -2.78 -14.30
C MET A 120 -4.75 -2.10 -13.35
N GLY A 121 -4.70 -0.75 -13.33
CA GLY A 121 -3.76 -0.02 -12.47
C GLY A 121 -2.30 -0.18 -12.89
N ALA A 122 -2.08 -0.53 -14.15
CA ALA A 122 -0.79 -0.94 -14.70
C ALA A 122 0.07 0.25 -15.17
N ALA A 123 -0.41 1.48 -14.99
CA ALA A 123 0.30 2.68 -15.42
C ALA A 123 1.64 2.84 -14.68
N LEU A 124 1.64 2.67 -13.35
CA LEU A 124 2.82 2.74 -12.49
C LEU A 124 2.76 1.65 -11.42
N GLY A 125 3.93 1.22 -10.95
CA GLY A 125 4.11 0.11 -10.02
C GLY A 125 3.20 0.15 -8.77
N PRO A 126 2.91 1.29 -8.13
CA PRO A 126 2.01 1.35 -6.97
C PRO A 126 0.51 1.42 -7.32
N LEU A 127 0.15 1.80 -8.55
CA LEU A 127 -1.23 2.20 -8.90
C LEU A 127 -2.22 1.03 -9.07
N TRP A 128 -1.74 -0.22 -9.11
CA TRP A 128 -2.58 -1.43 -9.09
C TRP A 128 -3.55 -1.46 -7.90
N PHE A 129 -3.19 -0.79 -6.81
CA PHE A 129 -4.01 -0.67 -5.61
C PHE A 129 -5.35 0.04 -5.89
N ILE A 130 -5.38 0.99 -6.82
CA ILE A 130 -6.55 1.86 -6.99
C ILE A 130 -7.76 1.10 -7.56
N PRO A 131 -7.65 0.35 -8.68
CA PRO A 131 -8.76 -0.49 -9.13
C PRO A 131 -9.26 -1.46 -8.06
N MET A 132 -8.33 -2.02 -7.27
CA MET A 132 -8.68 -2.89 -6.15
C MET A 132 -9.49 -2.14 -5.07
N VAL A 133 -9.04 -0.97 -4.60
CA VAL A 133 -9.73 -0.23 -3.54
C VAL A 133 -11.09 0.33 -3.98
N VAL A 134 -11.27 0.58 -5.29
CA VAL A 134 -12.59 0.94 -5.84
C VAL A 134 -13.62 -0.15 -5.59
N LEU A 135 -13.24 -1.43 -5.66
CA LEU A 135 -14.13 -2.54 -5.32
C LEU A 135 -14.56 -2.50 -3.85
N TYR A 136 -13.68 -2.07 -2.94
CA TYR A 136 -14.06 -1.84 -1.53
C TYR A 136 -15.05 -0.69 -1.37
N PHE A 137 -14.90 0.37 -2.18
CA PHE A 137 -15.85 1.48 -2.14
C PHE A 137 -17.24 1.04 -2.60
N ILE A 138 -17.32 0.24 -3.66
CA ILE A 138 -18.57 -0.33 -4.16
C ILE A 138 -19.17 -1.31 -3.14
N ALA A 139 -18.34 -2.16 -2.53
CA ALA A 139 -18.77 -3.15 -1.53
C ALA A 139 -19.09 -2.55 -0.14
N SER A 140 -18.95 -1.25 0.05
CA SER A 140 -19.13 -0.59 1.35
C SER A 140 -20.49 -0.83 2.04
N PRO A 141 -21.64 -0.98 1.35
CA PRO A 141 -22.90 -1.37 2.00
C PRO A 141 -22.83 -2.75 2.68
N ALA A 142 -22.16 -3.72 2.04
CA ALA A 142 -21.97 -5.05 2.60
C ALA A 142 -21.09 -4.99 3.86
N PHE A 143 -20.04 -4.17 3.86
CA PHE A 143 -19.20 -3.98 5.04
C PHE A 143 -19.95 -3.30 6.18
N LYS A 144 -20.82 -2.32 5.90
CA LYS A 144 -21.71 -1.73 6.92
C LYS A 144 -22.59 -2.80 7.56
N PHE A 145 -23.21 -3.66 6.74
CA PHE A 145 -24.05 -4.76 7.22
C PHE A 145 -23.25 -5.72 8.11
N ILE A 146 -22.10 -6.20 7.63
CA ILE A 146 -21.24 -7.14 8.38
C ILE A 146 -20.82 -6.52 9.72
N THR A 147 -20.41 -5.25 9.74
CA THR A 147 -19.96 -4.54 10.94
C THR A 147 -21.01 -4.51 12.05
N ARG A 148 -22.30 -4.41 11.69
CA ARG A 148 -23.42 -4.33 12.63
C ARG A 148 -24.06 -5.69 12.95
N SER A 149 -23.45 -6.78 12.48
CA SER A 149 -23.97 -8.14 12.63
C SER A 149 -22.98 -9.02 13.39
N ASN A 150 -23.43 -10.19 13.84
CA ASN A 150 -22.57 -11.21 14.43
C ASN A 150 -21.69 -11.93 13.40
N LEU A 151 -21.74 -11.53 12.12
CA LEU A 151 -21.00 -12.17 11.03
C LEU A 151 -19.57 -11.64 10.88
N LEU A 152 -19.18 -10.58 11.58
CA LEU A 152 -17.85 -9.95 11.39
C LEU A 152 -16.69 -10.93 11.62
N ILE A 153 -16.68 -11.64 12.74
CA ILE A 153 -15.62 -12.62 13.05
C ILE A 153 -15.67 -13.83 12.11
N PRO A 154 -16.85 -14.48 11.87
CA PRO A 154 -16.96 -15.52 10.84
C PRO A 154 -16.48 -15.08 9.45
N ALA A 155 -16.79 -13.85 9.04
CA ALA A 155 -16.37 -13.31 7.76
C ALA A 155 -14.85 -13.13 7.68
N ILE A 156 -14.19 -12.68 8.75
CA ILE A 156 -12.72 -12.60 8.81
C ILE A 156 -12.11 -13.99 8.65
N LEU A 157 -12.60 -14.99 9.38
CA LEU A 157 -12.07 -16.36 9.29
C LEU A 157 -12.25 -16.94 7.90
N LEU A 158 -13.46 -16.84 7.34
CA LEU A 158 -13.78 -17.34 6.00
C LEU A 158 -12.92 -16.65 4.93
N THR A 159 -12.84 -15.32 4.97
CA THR A 159 -12.06 -14.56 3.98
C THR A 159 -10.56 -14.85 4.13
N THR A 160 -10.06 -15.13 5.33
CA THR A 160 -8.64 -15.49 5.54
C THR A 160 -8.32 -16.82 4.85
N ILE A 161 -9.20 -17.82 4.99
CA ILE A 161 -9.06 -19.11 4.31
C ILE A 161 -9.10 -18.92 2.79
N ILE A 162 -10.05 -18.14 2.29
CA ILE A 162 -10.17 -17.86 0.85
C ILE A 162 -8.92 -17.12 0.35
N ALA A 163 -8.44 -16.10 1.05
CA ALA A 163 -7.25 -15.35 0.68
C ALA A 163 -6.00 -16.23 0.62
N PHE A 164 -5.88 -17.19 1.54
CA PHE A 164 -4.78 -18.16 1.54
C PHE A 164 -4.82 -19.09 0.33
N ILE A 165 -6.01 -19.58 -0.06
CA ILE A 165 -6.18 -20.46 -1.22
C ILE A 165 -5.97 -19.71 -2.54
N VAL A 166 -6.53 -18.50 -2.65
CA VAL A 166 -6.49 -17.69 -3.87
C VAL A 166 -5.10 -17.07 -4.10
N GLY A 167 -4.43 -16.68 -3.01
CA GLY A 167 -3.13 -16.03 -3.04
C GLY A 167 -3.12 -14.65 -3.69
N ARG A 168 -1.96 -13.99 -3.59
CA ARG A 168 -1.73 -12.68 -4.23
C ARG A 168 -1.55 -12.85 -5.74
N PRO A 169 -2.21 -12.05 -6.60
CA PRO A 169 -1.98 -12.12 -8.03
C PRO A 169 -0.53 -11.77 -8.40
N PRO A 170 0.14 -12.56 -9.25
CA PRO A 170 1.47 -12.22 -9.76
C PRO A 170 1.49 -10.82 -10.39
N GLY A 171 2.49 -10.01 -10.03
CA GLY A 171 2.62 -8.64 -10.51
C GLY A 171 1.48 -7.70 -10.13
N ASN A 172 0.59 -8.10 -9.20
CA ASN A 172 -0.67 -7.41 -8.90
C ASN A 172 -1.58 -7.22 -10.14
N SER A 173 -1.51 -8.17 -11.06
CA SER A 173 -2.17 -8.10 -12.36
C SER A 173 -3.69 -8.17 -12.32
N ASN A 174 -4.30 -8.69 -11.24
CA ASN A 174 -5.74 -8.87 -11.16
C ASN A 174 -6.34 -8.10 -9.96
N PRO A 175 -7.09 -7.00 -10.20
CA PRO A 175 -7.74 -6.23 -9.13
C PRO A 175 -8.77 -7.03 -8.31
N LEU A 176 -9.52 -7.96 -8.93
CA LEU A 176 -10.51 -8.78 -8.23
C LEU A 176 -9.82 -9.80 -7.31
N GLN A 177 -8.77 -10.46 -7.80
CA GLN A 177 -7.97 -11.36 -6.97
C GLN A 177 -7.32 -10.62 -5.81
N SER A 178 -6.78 -9.43 -6.06
CA SER A 178 -6.24 -8.56 -5.02
C SER A 178 -7.30 -8.14 -4.00
N PHE A 179 -8.52 -7.84 -4.46
CA PHE A 179 -9.64 -7.52 -3.57
C PHE A 179 -9.91 -8.67 -2.60
N VAL A 180 -10.03 -9.90 -3.11
CA VAL A 180 -10.26 -11.09 -2.28
C VAL A 180 -9.09 -11.32 -1.32
N PHE A 181 -7.86 -11.21 -1.81
CA PHE A 181 -6.65 -11.43 -1.01
C PHE A 181 -6.53 -10.47 0.18
N TYR A 182 -6.79 -9.17 -0.01
CA TYR A 182 -6.65 -8.18 1.08
C TYR A 182 -7.90 -8.01 1.97
N LEU A 183 -9.00 -8.69 1.65
CA LEU A 183 -10.28 -8.56 2.35
C LEU A 183 -10.21 -8.89 3.86
N PRO A 184 -9.48 -9.93 4.29
CA PRO A 184 -9.33 -10.24 5.72
C PRO A 184 -8.72 -9.08 6.49
N SER A 185 -7.72 -8.42 5.91
CA SER A 185 -7.04 -7.29 6.54
C SER A 185 -7.97 -6.10 6.73
N TYR A 186 -8.80 -5.81 5.73
CA TYR A 186 -9.79 -4.74 5.80
C TYR A 186 -10.85 -5.03 6.88
N LEU A 187 -11.39 -6.25 6.91
CA LEU A 187 -12.36 -6.65 7.93
C LEU A 187 -11.74 -6.69 9.34
N LEU A 188 -10.47 -7.08 9.46
CA LEU A 188 -9.73 -7.04 10.73
C LEU A 188 -9.55 -5.61 11.25
N GLY A 189 -9.35 -4.64 10.35
CA GLY A 189 -9.40 -3.22 10.67
C GLY A 189 -10.73 -2.77 11.25
N ILE A 190 -11.84 -3.18 10.60
CA ILE A 190 -13.20 -2.94 11.11
C ILE A 190 -13.38 -3.53 12.50
N ALA A 191 -13.01 -4.81 12.69
CA ALA A 191 -13.13 -5.50 13.98
C ALA A 191 -12.28 -4.84 15.07
N SER A 192 -11.09 -4.34 14.72
CA SER A 192 -10.22 -3.64 15.67
C SER A 192 -10.80 -2.31 16.13
N HIS A 193 -11.58 -1.63 15.28
CA HIS A 193 -12.35 -0.46 15.70
C HIS A 193 -13.52 -0.84 16.60
N VAL A 194 -14.33 -1.84 16.19
CA VAL A 194 -15.50 -2.32 16.95
C VAL A 194 -15.12 -2.81 18.35
N HIS A 195 -14.01 -3.54 18.46
CA HIS A 195 -13.54 -4.13 19.71
C HIS A 195 -12.36 -3.35 20.32
N LEU A 196 -12.22 -2.06 20.01
CA LEU A 196 -11.08 -1.25 20.44
C LEU A 196 -10.84 -1.34 21.94
N GLN A 197 -11.89 -1.19 22.76
CA GLN A 197 -11.76 -1.22 24.22
C GLN A 197 -11.18 -2.55 24.75
N THR A 198 -11.49 -3.66 24.10
CA THR A 198 -10.90 -4.97 24.42
C THR A 198 -9.42 -4.98 24.07
N LEU A 199 -9.06 -4.49 22.88
CA LEU A 199 -7.65 -4.42 22.44
C LEU A 199 -6.80 -3.51 23.34
N LEU A 200 -7.37 -2.40 23.83
CA LEU A 200 -6.64 -1.46 24.70
C LEU A 200 -6.25 -2.07 26.06
N LYS A 201 -6.85 -3.19 26.47
CA LYS A 201 -6.41 -3.94 27.68
C LYS A 201 -4.99 -4.49 27.53
N LEU A 202 -4.52 -4.69 26.30
CA LEU A 202 -3.18 -5.18 26.00
C LEU A 202 -2.11 -4.08 26.03
N LYS A 203 -2.49 -2.80 26.23
CA LYS A 203 -1.54 -1.68 26.26
C LYS A 203 -0.33 -2.00 27.14
N PRO A 204 -0.43 -2.36 28.44
CA PRO A 204 0.74 -2.48 29.32
C PRO A 204 1.84 -3.40 28.81
N ILE A 205 1.48 -4.44 28.04
CA ILE A 205 2.40 -5.45 27.50
C ILE A 205 2.67 -5.29 26.00
N SER A 206 2.10 -4.28 25.34
CA SER A 206 2.10 -4.19 23.87
C SER A 206 3.50 -4.07 23.26
N GLY A 207 4.43 -3.41 23.95
CA GLY A 207 5.83 -3.34 23.53
C GLY A 207 6.52 -4.71 23.52
N TRP A 208 6.30 -5.51 24.58
CA TRP A 208 6.84 -6.87 24.66
C TRP A 208 6.19 -7.81 23.66
N LEU A 209 4.87 -7.70 23.47
CA LEU A 209 4.16 -8.49 22.45
C LEU A 209 4.69 -8.18 21.05
N LEU A 210 4.87 -6.90 20.71
CA LEU A 210 5.41 -6.50 19.42
C LEU A 210 6.86 -6.98 19.25
N ALA A 211 7.72 -6.78 20.25
CA ALA A 211 9.11 -7.24 20.19
C ALA A 211 9.23 -8.76 20.04
N GLY A 212 8.48 -9.52 20.83
CA GLY A 212 8.43 -10.99 20.73
C GLY A 212 7.88 -11.46 19.38
N TYR A 213 6.85 -10.80 18.87
CA TYR A 213 6.28 -11.10 17.56
C TYR A 213 7.29 -10.85 16.43
N LEU A 214 7.98 -9.71 16.45
CA LEU A 214 9.01 -9.38 15.46
C LEU A 214 10.20 -10.35 15.54
N ALA A 215 10.61 -10.75 16.76
CA ALA A 215 11.66 -11.76 16.92
C ALA A 215 11.27 -13.09 16.28
N ILE A 216 10.04 -13.58 16.51
CA ILE A 216 9.53 -14.81 15.87
C ILE A 216 9.49 -14.65 14.35
N TYR A 217 9.04 -13.51 13.84
CA TYR A 217 8.94 -13.27 12.41
C TYR A 217 10.32 -13.24 11.73
N ILE A 218 11.31 -12.64 12.39
CA ILE A 218 12.71 -12.63 11.92
C ILE A 218 13.33 -14.03 11.99
N ILE A 219 13.09 -14.78 13.07
CA ILE A 219 13.57 -16.17 13.17
C ILE A 219 12.97 -17.02 12.04
N PHE A 220 11.67 -16.86 11.76
CA PHE A 220 11.00 -17.58 10.68
C PHE A 220 11.64 -17.28 9.31
N TYR A 221 12.06 -16.04 9.07
CA TYR A 221 12.79 -15.70 7.83
C TYR A 221 14.05 -16.57 7.66
N PHE A 222 14.94 -16.55 8.66
CA PHE A 222 16.24 -17.23 8.59
C PHE A 222 16.17 -18.75 8.71
N THR A 223 15.07 -19.31 9.23
CA THR A 223 14.96 -20.76 9.47
C THR A 223 14.08 -21.49 8.46
N VAL A 224 13.05 -20.81 7.92
CA VAL A 224 12.03 -21.44 7.08
C VAL A 224 11.96 -20.77 5.71
N TYR A 225 11.85 -19.44 5.67
CA TYR A 225 11.57 -18.74 4.42
C TYR A 225 12.75 -18.83 3.44
N ASP A 226 13.95 -18.48 3.89
CA ASP A 226 15.18 -18.51 3.08
C ASP A 226 15.51 -19.90 2.51
N THR A 227 15.07 -20.96 3.18
CA THR A 227 15.50 -22.33 2.91
C THR A 227 14.44 -23.21 2.23
N THR A 228 13.15 -22.91 2.36
CA THR A 228 12.08 -23.86 1.99
C THR A 228 10.85 -23.26 1.29
N MET A 229 10.65 -21.95 1.30
CA MET A 229 9.45 -21.34 0.72
C MET A 229 9.75 -20.75 -0.65
N VAL A 230 9.00 -21.22 -1.65
CA VAL A 230 8.94 -20.55 -2.95
C VAL A 230 8.25 -19.21 -2.77
N ASP A 231 8.89 -18.19 -3.32
CA ASP A 231 8.54 -16.78 -3.28
C ASP A 231 7.02 -16.56 -3.41
N GLY A 232 6.38 -16.13 -2.33
CA GLY A 232 4.92 -16.07 -2.26
C GLY A 232 4.42 -15.15 -1.16
N ALA A 233 4.07 -13.92 -1.54
CA ALA A 233 3.50 -12.90 -0.64
C ALA A 233 2.23 -13.37 0.13
N THR A 234 1.65 -14.51 -0.26
CA THR A 234 0.50 -15.15 0.39
C THR A 234 0.79 -15.59 1.83
N SER A 235 1.94 -16.23 2.09
CA SER A 235 2.28 -16.71 3.44
C SER A 235 2.61 -15.55 4.38
N THR A 236 3.30 -14.54 3.86
CA THR A 236 3.66 -13.33 4.61
C THR A 236 2.45 -12.52 5.09
N MET A 237 1.31 -12.57 4.37
CA MET A 237 0.08 -11.91 4.81
C MET A 237 -0.39 -12.43 6.18
N LEU A 238 -0.26 -13.74 6.45
CA LEU A 238 -0.66 -14.32 7.74
C LEU A 238 0.16 -13.78 8.91
N PHE A 239 1.41 -13.35 8.67
CA PHE A 239 2.20 -12.66 9.67
C PHE A 239 1.76 -11.20 9.83
N TYR A 240 1.38 -10.55 8.74
CA TYR A 240 0.97 -9.15 8.80
C TYR A 240 -0.39 -8.94 9.50
N LEU A 241 -1.32 -9.89 9.43
CA LEU A 241 -2.62 -9.77 10.11
C LEU A 241 -2.49 -9.51 11.63
N PRO A 242 -1.84 -10.37 12.44
CA PRO A 242 -1.63 -10.09 13.86
C PRO A 242 -0.72 -8.87 14.09
N LEU A 243 0.27 -8.63 13.22
CA LEU A 243 1.14 -7.45 13.30
C LEU A 243 0.32 -6.15 13.25
N THR A 244 -0.68 -6.04 12.38
CA THR A 244 -1.52 -4.82 12.31
C THR A 244 -2.30 -4.54 13.60
N VAL A 245 -2.78 -5.59 14.28
CA VAL A 245 -3.45 -5.48 15.58
C VAL A 245 -2.46 -5.06 16.66
N LEU A 246 -1.28 -5.68 16.71
CA LEU A 246 -0.22 -5.34 17.66
C LEU A 246 0.28 -3.90 17.48
N LEU A 247 0.50 -3.47 16.23
CA LEU A 247 0.85 -2.09 15.90
C LEU A 247 -0.23 -1.12 16.37
N THR A 248 -1.51 -1.47 16.23
CA THR A 248 -2.61 -0.61 16.70
C THR A 248 -2.54 -0.39 18.21
N VAL A 249 -2.35 -1.45 18.99
CA VAL A 249 -2.24 -1.35 20.46
C VAL A 249 -0.96 -0.63 20.88
N PHE A 250 0.16 -0.93 20.22
CA PHE A 250 1.45 -0.28 20.46
C PHE A 250 1.36 1.23 20.22
N PHE A 251 0.79 1.64 19.09
CA PHE A 251 0.59 3.06 18.79
C PHE A 251 -0.38 3.69 19.79
N ALA A 252 -1.43 2.99 20.21
CA ALA A 252 -2.36 3.49 21.22
C ALA A 252 -1.72 3.66 22.61
N GLN A 253 -0.63 2.96 22.92
CA GLN A 253 0.13 3.14 24.17
C GLN A 253 1.17 4.25 24.06
N TYR A 254 2.02 4.22 23.02
CA TYR A 254 3.22 5.06 22.96
C TYR A 254 3.10 6.28 22.04
N LEU A 255 2.13 6.25 21.12
CA LEU A 255 1.96 7.25 20.06
C LEU A 255 0.52 7.77 19.97
N ASP A 256 -0.26 7.76 21.06
CA ASP A 256 -1.57 8.43 21.11
C ASP A 256 -1.47 9.91 21.46
N ARG A 257 -0.53 10.60 20.82
CA ARG A 257 -0.31 12.04 20.95
C ARG A 257 -0.07 12.63 19.58
N ARG A 258 -0.39 13.92 19.43
CA ARG A 258 -0.14 14.63 18.16
C ARG A 258 1.37 14.66 17.90
N ASN A 259 1.79 14.09 16.77
CA ASN A 259 3.16 14.19 16.26
C ASN A 259 3.11 14.95 14.95
N ALA A 260 3.72 16.13 14.88
CA ALA A 260 3.60 17.02 13.72
C ALA A 260 4.08 16.38 12.40
N ILE A 261 5.14 15.57 12.46
CA ILE A 261 5.73 14.90 11.30
C ILE A 261 4.82 13.78 10.82
N LEU A 262 4.40 12.89 11.70
CA LEU A 262 3.51 11.78 11.34
C LEU A 262 2.14 12.29 10.88
N ASP A 263 1.64 13.35 11.50
CA ASP A 263 0.39 14.01 11.13
C ASP A 263 0.48 14.67 9.74
N MET A 264 1.65 15.23 9.37
CA MET A 264 1.91 15.68 8.01
C MET A 264 1.87 14.52 7.00
N PHE A 265 2.63 13.45 7.24
CA PHE A 265 2.64 12.29 6.34
C PHE A 265 1.29 11.60 6.24
N ALA A 266 0.55 11.51 7.35
CA ALA A 266 -0.79 10.99 7.35
C ALA A 266 -1.69 11.83 6.43
N ARG A 267 -1.73 13.15 6.59
CA ARG A 267 -2.52 14.04 5.71
C ARG A 267 -2.12 13.91 4.24
N LEU A 268 -0.83 13.83 3.95
CA LEU A 268 -0.31 13.72 2.59
C LEU A 268 -0.31 12.29 2.04
N SER A 269 -0.82 11.31 2.78
CA SER A 269 -0.61 9.89 2.46
C SER A 269 -1.12 9.51 1.07
N PHE A 270 -2.31 9.99 0.68
CA PHE A 270 -2.86 9.72 -0.65
C PHE A 270 -2.07 10.42 -1.76
N PHE A 271 -1.66 11.67 -1.54
CA PHE A 271 -0.83 12.39 -2.51
C PHE A 271 0.50 11.67 -2.75
N ILE A 272 1.22 11.36 -1.67
CA ILE A 272 2.50 10.64 -1.73
C ILE A 272 2.27 9.28 -2.40
N PHE A 273 1.20 8.56 -2.04
CA PHE A 273 0.83 7.30 -2.66
C PHE A 273 0.69 7.40 -4.19
N PHE A 274 0.08 8.46 -4.70
CA PHE A 274 -0.09 8.62 -6.15
C PHE A 274 1.21 8.91 -6.88
N ILE A 275 2.08 9.76 -6.32
CA ILE A 275 3.19 10.32 -7.07
C ILE A 275 4.52 9.56 -6.90
N HIS A 276 4.73 8.86 -5.78
CA HIS A 276 6.02 8.22 -5.48
C HIS A 276 6.43 7.18 -6.55
N GLY A 277 5.47 6.58 -7.25
CA GLY A 277 5.74 5.64 -8.35
C GLY A 277 6.54 6.26 -9.51
N TYR A 278 6.36 7.55 -9.80
CA TYR A 278 7.17 8.26 -10.80
C TYR A 278 8.62 8.36 -10.36
N PHE A 279 8.85 8.70 -9.09
CA PHE A 279 10.19 8.85 -8.54
C PHE A 279 10.90 7.52 -8.36
N SER A 280 10.20 6.47 -7.93
CA SER A 280 10.74 5.11 -7.90
C SER A 280 11.18 4.65 -9.30
N ALA A 281 10.40 4.96 -10.35
CA ALA A 281 10.78 4.67 -11.73
C ALA A 281 11.99 5.49 -12.21
N LEU A 282 12.04 6.78 -11.86
CA LEU A 282 13.17 7.67 -12.18
C LEU A 282 14.46 7.20 -11.51
N GLU A 283 14.43 6.95 -10.20
CA GLU A 283 15.58 6.44 -9.43
C GLU A 283 16.09 5.14 -10.01
N ARG A 284 15.20 4.18 -10.30
CA ARG A 284 15.59 2.93 -10.97
C ARG A 284 16.33 3.18 -12.28
N ALA A 285 15.89 4.14 -13.08
CA ALA A 285 16.56 4.49 -14.34
C ALA A 285 17.93 5.15 -14.10
N VAL A 286 18.05 6.03 -13.10
CA VAL A 286 19.30 6.69 -12.70
C VAL A 286 20.31 5.66 -12.18
N LEU A 287 19.91 4.78 -11.25
CA LEU A 287 20.78 3.74 -10.69
C LEU A 287 21.28 2.78 -11.76
N ARG A 288 20.41 2.36 -12.71
CA ARG A 288 20.83 1.54 -13.87
C ARG A 288 21.88 2.25 -14.73
N ARG A 289 21.70 3.55 -15.01
CA ARG A 289 22.67 4.35 -15.77
C ARG A 289 23.98 4.56 -15.01
N ALA A 290 23.94 4.60 -13.69
CA ALA A 290 25.12 4.65 -12.83
C ALA A 290 25.88 3.31 -12.73
N GLY A 291 25.40 2.25 -13.41
CA GLY A 291 26.06 0.95 -13.44
C GLY A 291 25.64 -0.01 -12.31
N LEU A 292 24.66 0.36 -11.48
CA LEU A 292 24.11 -0.53 -10.44
C LEU A 292 23.10 -1.52 -11.04
N ILE A 293 23.61 -2.40 -11.92
CA ILE A 293 22.83 -3.42 -12.64
C ILE A 293 23.02 -4.82 -12.08
N THR A 294 24.00 -5.02 -11.19
CA THR A 294 24.28 -6.25 -10.45
C THR A 294 23.94 -6.09 -8.98
N ALA A 295 23.82 -7.21 -8.27
CA ALA A 295 23.55 -7.21 -6.84
C ALA A 295 24.61 -6.41 -6.06
N ILE A 296 24.17 -5.65 -5.06
CA ILE A 296 25.08 -4.94 -4.15
C ILE A 296 25.55 -5.92 -3.08
N GLU A 297 26.73 -6.51 -3.28
CA GLU A 297 27.26 -7.54 -2.37
C GLU A 297 27.64 -6.99 -0.97
N ASN A 298 27.99 -5.70 -0.89
CA ASN A 298 28.34 -5.08 0.39
C ASN A 298 27.07 -4.61 1.12
N PRO A 299 26.69 -5.24 2.26
CA PRO A 299 25.43 -4.94 2.95
C PRO A 299 25.35 -3.51 3.48
N PHE A 300 26.48 -2.90 3.83
CA PHE A 300 26.52 -1.52 4.30
C PHE A 300 26.24 -0.53 3.17
N ILE A 301 26.84 -0.76 2.00
CA ILE A 301 26.58 0.05 0.80
C ILE A 301 25.13 -0.12 0.36
N GLU A 302 24.60 -1.35 0.41
CA GLU A 302 23.21 -1.62 0.04
C GLU A 302 22.22 -0.82 0.90
N VAL A 303 22.39 -0.84 2.22
CA VAL A 303 21.56 -0.06 3.14
C VAL A 303 21.65 1.44 2.85
N ILE A 304 22.85 1.97 2.57
CA ILE A 304 23.03 3.37 2.20
C ILE A 304 22.26 3.70 0.92
N VAL A 305 22.35 2.87 -0.11
CA VAL A 305 21.66 3.08 -1.38
C VAL A 305 20.14 3.03 -1.19
N ILE A 306 19.61 2.08 -0.42
CA ILE A 306 18.17 1.98 -0.12
C ILE A 306 17.69 3.22 0.64
N ILE A 307 18.40 3.64 1.70
CA ILE A 307 18.05 4.83 2.48
C ILE A 307 18.12 6.10 1.62
N ALA A 308 19.18 6.25 0.82
CA ALA A 308 19.32 7.39 -0.08
C ALA A 308 18.17 7.44 -1.09
N THR A 309 17.82 6.30 -1.69
CA THR A 309 16.69 6.18 -2.62
C THR A 309 15.36 6.52 -1.95
N PHE A 310 15.13 6.03 -0.74
CA PHE A 310 13.93 6.34 0.05
C PHE A 310 13.81 7.84 0.35
N LEU A 311 14.89 8.46 0.86
CA LEU A 311 14.91 9.88 1.16
C LEU A 311 14.71 10.72 -0.10
N ALA A 312 15.34 10.35 -1.22
CA ALA A 312 15.18 11.03 -2.49
C ALA A 312 13.73 11.00 -2.98
N ILE A 313 13.07 9.83 -2.95
CA ILE A 313 11.65 9.70 -3.32
C ILE A 313 10.75 10.57 -2.43
N ILE A 314 10.99 10.60 -1.11
CA ILE A 314 10.22 11.44 -0.18
C ILE A 314 10.44 12.93 -0.49
N VAL A 315 11.69 13.37 -0.63
CA VAL A 315 12.02 14.77 -0.91
C VAL A 315 11.40 15.22 -2.23
N MET A 316 11.52 14.42 -3.29
CA MET A 316 10.91 14.73 -4.60
C MET A 316 9.38 14.78 -4.52
N SER A 317 8.76 13.86 -3.78
CA SER A 317 7.31 13.86 -3.55
C SER A 317 6.84 15.12 -2.84
N LEU A 318 7.55 15.52 -1.77
CA LEU A 318 7.23 16.75 -1.03
C LEU A 318 7.52 18.01 -1.85
N ALA A 319 8.57 18.02 -2.66
CA ALA A 319 8.87 19.13 -3.56
C ALA A 319 7.74 19.35 -4.57
N VAL A 320 7.23 18.29 -5.20
CA VAL A 320 6.09 18.42 -6.12
C VAL A 320 4.82 18.84 -5.39
N TYR A 321 4.58 18.37 -4.17
CA TYR A 321 3.46 18.89 -3.36
C TYR A 321 3.55 20.41 -3.18
N VAL A 322 4.74 20.92 -2.81
CA VAL A 322 4.95 22.37 -2.61
C VAL A 322 4.73 23.13 -3.91
N VAL A 323 5.32 22.67 -5.03
CA VAL A 323 5.15 23.30 -6.34
C VAL A 323 3.68 23.33 -6.77
N LEU A 324 2.97 22.19 -6.67
CA LEU A 324 1.55 22.12 -7.02
C LEU A 324 0.71 23.03 -6.14
N LYS A 325 0.98 23.11 -4.84
CA LYS A 325 0.27 24.00 -3.91
C LYS A 325 0.48 25.48 -4.28
N LEU A 326 1.68 25.86 -4.70
CA LEU A 326 1.98 27.22 -5.15
C LEU A 326 1.23 27.58 -6.45
N ILE A 327 1.14 26.63 -7.39
CA ILE A 327 0.46 26.83 -8.69
C ILE A 327 -1.06 26.85 -8.53
N THR A 328 -1.62 25.90 -7.75
CA THR A 328 -3.07 25.64 -7.71
C THR A 328 -3.81 26.41 -6.62
N ARG A 329 -3.08 27.03 -5.68
CA ARG A 329 -3.63 27.79 -4.53
C ARG A 329 -4.83 27.07 -3.89
N ASP A 330 -6.03 27.64 -3.95
CA ASP A 330 -7.23 27.13 -3.27
C ASP A 330 -7.89 25.93 -3.97
N LYS A 331 -7.52 25.63 -5.23
CA LYS A 331 -8.06 24.48 -6.00
C LYS A 331 -7.28 23.19 -5.78
N SER A 332 -6.21 23.22 -4.97
CA SER A 332 -5.30 22.09 -4.76
C SER A 332 -5.99 20.84 -4.22
N ARG A 333 -7.12 21.00 -3.52
CA ARG A 333 -7.87 19.92 -2.87
C ARG A 333 -8.32 18.82 -3.85
N TYR A 334 -8.67 19.20 -5.09
CA TYR A 334 -9.15 18.28 -6.12
C TYR A 334 -8.04 17.49 -6.82
N ILE A 335 -6.81 18.00 -6.82
CA ILE A 335 -5.65 17.37 -7.50
C ILE A 335 -4.83 16.56 -6.50
N ILE A 336 -4.76 17.02 -5.26
CA ILE A 336 -3.84 16.51 -4.24
C ILE A 336 -4.51 15.50 -3.28
N GLY A 337 -5.85 15.33 -3.36
CA GLY A 337 -6.56 14.31 -2.57
C GLY A 337 -6.56 14.61 -1.06
N GLY A 338 -6.98 15.83 -0.69
CA GLY A 338 -7.04 16.33 0.69
C GLY A 338 -8.44 16.46 1.27
#